data_AF-A0A946U3D0-F1
#
_entry.id   AF-A0A946U3D0-F1
#
_cell.length_a   1.000
_cell.length_b   1.000
_cell.length_c   1.000
_cell.angle_alpha   90.00
_cell.angle_beta   90.00
_cell.angle_gamma   90.00
#
_symmetry.space_group_name_H-M   'P 1'
#
loop_
_entity.id
_entity.type
_entity.pdbx_description
1 polymer ?
#
loop_
_entity_poly.entity_id
_entity_poly.type
_entity_poly.pdbx_seq_one_letter_code
_entity_poly.pdbx_strand_id
1 'polypeptide(L)'
;MKYAAFGLISLLFIAGCGQEQPVTYEAPKEKAAPPVQQMGSKADMDAVSAAHAAMNAHTPDVGFAAELPEGWTEKAGSGMRKVSYAIAGTSIDFYLISLTMGDVPSNVNRWRGQVGLPPASEDEIAADVQVLQADDHSVNYIEIYNDEGGTGIIAAIVDLAPKYWYFTAKGSVEELKAHASDIRSFLDSVKIN
;
A
#
# COMPACT_ATOMS: atom_id res chain seq x y z
N MET A 1 29.96 5.91 63.37
CA MET A 1 29.99 4.49 63.82
C MET A 1 29.58 3.67 62.59
N LYS A 2 30.45 2.99 61.82
CA LYS A 2 31.20 1.72 62.08
C LYS A 2 30.23 0.67 62.68
N TYR A 3 29.86 -0.49 62.11
CA TYR A 3 30.55 -1.62 61.45
C TYR A 3 29.52 -2.37 60.54
N ALA A 4 29.83 -2.92 59.35
CA ALA A 4 30.48 -4.22 59.03
C ALA A 4 29.88 -5.44 59.78
N ALA A 5 29.71 -6.66 59.26
CA ALA A 5 29.71 -7.33 57.96
C ALA A 5 29.45 -8.85 58.21
N PHE A 6 29.14 -9.64 57.16
CA PHE A 6 29.20 -11.13 57.06
C PHE A 6 28.20 -11.99 57.88
N GLY A 7 27.64 -13.12 57.41
CA GLY A 7 27.82 -13.92 56.19
C GLY A 7 27.19 -15.33 56.33
N LEU A 8 27.30 -16.15 55.26
CA LEU A 8 26.95 -17.59 55.05
C LEU A 8 25.47 -17.90 54.66
N ILE A 9 25.12 -18.21 53.39
CA ILE A 9 25.46 -19.30 52.42
C ILE A 9 24.59 -20.58 52.59
N SER A 10 23.79 -20.87 51.55
CA SER A 10 23.46 -22.20 50.94
C SER A 10 22.46 -21.94 49.77
N LEU A 11 22.78 -21.96 48.47
CA LEU A 11 23.21 -23.03 47.52
C LEU A 11 22.17 -24.13 47.23
N LEU A 12 21.45 -24.01 46.11
CA LEU A 12 20.77 -25.06 45.29
C LEU A 12 20.22 -24.37 44.00
N PHE A 13 20.92 -24.32 42.86
CA PHE A 13 21.14 -25.30 41.78
C PHE A 13 19.96 -25.60 40.82
N ILE A 14 20.13 -25.09 39.57
CA ILE A 14 19.73 -25.60 38.22
C ILE A 14 18.21 -25.45 37.90
N ALA A 15 17.71 -25.08 36.71
CA ALA A 15 18.18 -25.18 35.33
C ALA A 15 17.42 -24.16 34.45
N GLY A 16 17.97 -23.83 33.27
CA GLY A 16 17.15 -23.41 32.12
C GLY A 16 17.48 -22.05 31.55
N CYS A 17 18.69 -21.86 31.02
CA CYS A 17 18.94 -20.85 30.00
C CYS A 17 18.09 -21.20 28.75
N GLY A 18 17.02 -20.47 28.50
CA GLY A 18 16.34 -20.47 27.20
C GLY A 18 17.18 -19.70 26.19
N GLN A 19 18.25 -20.33 25.68
CA GLN A 19 18.89 -19.86 24.46
C GLN A 19 18.03 -20.30 23.28
N GLU A 20 17.32 -19.36 22.67
CA GLU A 20 16.78 -19.54 21.32
C GLU A 20 17.94 -19.87 20.38
N GLN A 21 18.01 -21.14 20.00
CA GLN A 21 18.93 -21.57 18.95
C GLN A 21 18.39 -21.05 17.61
N PRO A 22 19.22 -20.45 16.75
CA PRO A 22 18.79 -20.14 15.40
C PRO A 22 18.46 -21.46 14.70
N VAL A 23 17.17 -21.62 14.36
CA VAL A 23 16.71 -22.74 13.55
C VAL A 23 17.38 -22.59 12.18
N THR A 24 18.39 -23.41 11.95
CA THR A 24 19.12 -23.43 10.69
C THR A 24 18.17 -24.01 9.65
N TYR A 25 17.71 -23.19 8.71
CA TYR A 25 16.95 -23.67 7.58
C TYR A 25 17.91 -24.41 6.64
N GLU A 26 17.80 -25.74 6.56
CA GLU A 26 18.34 -26.47 5.41
C GLU A 26 17.49 -26.11 4.20
N ALA A 27 18.04 -25.29 3.31
CA ALA A 27 17.53 -25.17 1.96
C ALA A 27 17.48 -26.60 1.35
N PRO A 28 16.36 -27.02 0.73
CA PRO A 28 16.31 -28.30 0.05
C PRO A 28 17.47 -28.40 -0.93
N LYS A 29 18.30 -29.44 -0.78
CA LYS A 29 19.37 -29.75 -1.72
C LYS A 29 18.84 -29.68 -3.14
N GLU A 30 19.41 -28.76 -3.90
CA GLU A 30 19.22 -28.63 -5.34
C GLU A 30 19.46 -30.00 -5.98
N LYS A 31 18.41 -30.59 -6.57
CA LYS A 31 18.58 -31.72 -7.47
C LYS A 31 19.42 -31.23 -8.63
N ALA A 32 20.52 -31.95 -8.91
CA ALA A 32 21.44 -31.67 -9.99
C ALA A 32 20.73 -31.23 -11.27
N ALA A 33 21.21 -30.12 -11.85
CA ALA A 33 20.75 -29.59 -13.11
C ALA A 33 20.75 -30.67 -14.22
N PRO A 34 19.70 -30.75 -15.06
CA PRO A 34 19.79 -31.47 -16.31
C PRO A 34 20.84 -30.78 -17.22
N PRO A 35 21.45 -31.53 -18.16
CA PRO A 35 22.52 -30.98 -18.99
C PRO A 35 22.00 -29.79 -19.80
N VAL A 36 22.83 -28.74 -19.88
CA VAL A 36 22.60 -27.55 -20.70
C VAL A 36 22.41 -28.01 -22.15
N GLN A 37 21.17 -28.03 -22.62
CA GLN A 37 20.86 -28.09 -24.03
C GLN A 37 20.85 -26.67 -24.60
N GLN A 38 21.42 -26.56 -25.81
CA GLN A 38 21.72 -25.31 -26.50
C GLN A 38 20.51 -24.36 -26.62
N MET A 39 20.81 -23.08 -26.37
CA MET A 39 20.22 -21.86 -26.93
C MET A 39 18.86 -22.04 -27.64
N GLY A 40 17.77 -21.84 -26.90
CA GLY A 40 16.43 -21.64 -27.46
C GLY A 40 16.40 -20.41 -28.37
N SER A 41 15.57 -20.44 -29.41
CA SER A 41 15.45 -19.34 -30.36
C SER A 41 14.91 -18.08 -29.68
N LYS A 42 15.00 -16.93 -30.35
CA LYS A 42 14.35 -15.68 -29.89
C LYS A 42 12.86 -15.87 -29.59
N ALA A 43 12.18 -16.75 -30.34
CA ALA A 43 10.78 -17.08 -30.11
C ALA A 43 10.55 -17.84 -28.78
N ASP A 44 11.51 -18.65 -28.34
CA ASP A 44 11.44 -19.35 -27.06
C ASP A 44 11.69 -18.39 -25.90
N MET A 45 12.59 -17.42 -26.05
CA MET A 45 12.76 -16.36 -25.05
C MET A 45 11.55 -15.43 -24.97
N ASP A 46 10.94 -15.09 -26.11
CA ASP A 46 9.74 -14.25 -26.17
C ASP A 46 8.51 -15.00 -25.57
N ALA A 47 8.40 -16.31 -25.79
CA ALA A 47 7.35 -17.15 -25.20
C ALA A 47 7.53 -17.38 -23.69
N VAL A 48 8.76 -17.54 -23.21
CA VAL A 48 9.05 -17.64 -21.76
C VAL A 48 8.86 -16.28 -21.07
N SER A 49 9.13 -15.17 -21.75
CA SER A 49 8.84 -13.80 -21.28
C SER A 49 7.33 -13.53 -21.24
N ALA A 50 6.58 -13.93 -22.28
CA ALA A 50 5.13 -13.85 -22.30
C ALA A 50 4.47 -14.77 -21.24
N ALA A 51 5.05 -15.94 -20.99
CA ALA A 51 4.61 -16.82 -19.92
C ALA A 51 4.94 -16.26 -18.52
N HIS A 52 6.07 -15.58 -18.33
CA HIS A 52 6.37 -14.86 -17.08
C HIS A 52 5.46 -13.63 -16.89
N ALA A 53 5.11 -12.92 -17.97
CA ALA A 53 4.13 -11.84 -17.94
C ALA A 53 2.72 -12.36 -17.60
N ALA A 54 2.34 -13.54 -18.10
CA ALA A 54 1.07 -14.19 -17.81
C ALA A 54 1.03 -14.86 -16.42
N MET A 55 2.15 -15.37 -15.90
CA MET A 55 2.25 -16.00 -14.57
C MET A 55 2.29 -14.97 -13.42
N ASN A 56 2.61 -13.70 -13.71
CA ASN A 56 2.47 -12.59 -12.77
C ASN A 56 1.07 -11.94 -12.80
N ALA A 57 0.19 -12.36 -13.70
CA ALA A 57 -1.17 -11.85 -13.82
C ALA A 57 -2.17 -12.66 -12.98
N HIS A 58 -1.80 -13.02 -11.75
CA HIS A 58 -2.83 -13.22 -10.73
C HIS A 58 -3.22 -11.84 -10.21
N THR A 59 -3.90 -11.05 -11.05
CA THR A 59 -4.63 -9.88 -10.59
C THR A 59 -5.69 -10.43 -9.64
N PRO A 60 -5.62 -10.12 -8.33
CA PRO A 60 -6.70 -10.46 -7.42
C PRO A 60 -7.98 -9.85 -8.00
N ASP A 61 -9.10 -10.57 -7.95
CA ASP A 61 -10.38 -9.97 -8.29
C ASP A 61 -10.71 -8.89 -7.25
N VAL A 62 -10.34 -7.65 -7.57
CA VAL A 62 -10.52 -6.47 -6.73
C VAL A 62 -11.91 -5.86 -6.93
N GLY A 63 -12.72 -6.41 -7.84
CA GLY A 63 -14.08 -5.97 -8.17
C GLY A 63 -14.16 -4.81 -9.15
N PHE A 64 -13.07 -4.44 -9.82
CA PHE A 64 -13.05 -3.42 -10.86
C PHE A 64 -11.90 -3.66 -11.84
N ALA A 65 -11.95 -3.00 -12.99
CA ALA A 65 -10.85 -2.85 -13.94
C ALA A 65 -10.45 -1.36 -14.04
N ALA A 66 -9.19 -1.07 -14.33
CA ALA A 66 -8.68 0.28 -14.52
C ALA A 66 -7.48 0.29 -15.48
N GLU A 67 -7.25 1.42 -16.14
CA GLU A 67 -6.06 1.65 -16.96
C GLU A 67 -4.92 2.15 -16.06
N LEU A 68 -3.81 1.41 -16.03
CA LEU A 68 -2.63 1.81 -15.27
C LEU A 68 -1.78 2.79 -16.10
N PRO A 69 -1.44 3.98 -15.57
CA PRO A 69 -0.47 4.86 -16.20
C PRO A 69 0.89 4.19 -16.39
N GLU A 70 1.70 4.72 -17.31
CA GLU A 70 3.03 4.18 -17.58
C GLU A 70 3.90 4.16 -16.29
N GLY A 71 4.64 3.08 -16.08
CA GLY A 71 5.50 2.91 -14.90
C GLY A 71 4.75 2.54 -13.62
N TRP A 72 3.43 2.34 -13.67
CA TRP A 72 2.67 1.83 -12.54
C TRP A 72 2.66 0.31 -12.50
N THR A 73 2.59 -0.25 -11.31
CA THR A 73 2.42 -1.69 -11.12
C THR A 73 1.45 -1.96 -9.99
N GLU A 74 0.38 -2.70 -10.28
CA GLU A 74 -0.52 -3.22 -9.26
C GLU A 74 0.20 -4.23 -8.36
N LYS A 75 -0.08 -4.16 -7.07
CA LYS A 75 0.42 -5.04 -6.02
C LYS A 75 -0.75 -5.59 -5.23
N ALA A 76 -0.64 -6.85 -4.83
CA ALA A 76 -1.61 -7.47 -3.93
C ALA A 76 -1.81 -6.60 -2.66
N GLY A 77 -3.06 -6.49 -2.22
CA GLY A 77 -3.39 -5.85 -0.97
C GLY A 77 -2.79 -6.58 0.24
N SER A 78 -2.57 -5.84 1.33
CA SER A 78 -2.18 -6.39 2.62
C SER A 78 -2.92 -5.69 3.76
N GLY A 79 -3.22 -6.42 4.84
CA GLY A 79 -4.03 -5.91 5.94
C GLY A 79 -5.43 -5.51 5.45
N MET A 80 -5.81 -4.24 5.65
CA MET A 80 -7.10 -3.70 5.20
C MET A 80 -7.14 -3.32 3.71
N ARG A 81 -5.98 -3.32 3.02
CA ARG A 81 -5.89 -2.89 1.63
C ARG A 81 -6.43 -3.99 0.73
N LYS A 82 -7.36 -3.63 -0.16
CA LYS A 82 -7.80 -4.50 -1.26
C LYS A 82 -6.70 -4.63 -2.32
N VAL A 83 -6.04 -3.52 -2.63
CA VAL A 83 -4.97 -3.43 -3.62
C VAL A 83 -4.04 -2.27 -3.28
N SER A 84 -2.79 -2.38 -3.71
CA SER A 84 -1.78 -1.33 -3.63
C SER A 84 -1.14 -1.10 -5.00
N TYR A 85 -0.52 0.05 -5.20
CA TYR A 85 0.14 0.41 -6.44
C TYR A 85 1.55 0.91 -6.15
N ALA A 86 2.51 0.44 -6.93
CA ALA A 86 3.84 1.01 -6.99
C ALA A 86 3.93 1.94 -8.19
N ILE A 87 4.36 3.17 -7.97
CA ILE A 87 4.57 4.19 -9.01
C ILE A 87 6.09 4.35 -9.17
N ALA A 88 6.63 3.96 -10.33
CA ALA A 88 8.07 3.92 -10.57
C ALA A 88 8.75 5.26 -10.27
N GLY A 89 9.86 5.21 -9.53
CA GLY A 89 10.64 6.41 -9.19
C GLY A 89 10.08 7.25 -8.04
N THR A 90 8.99 6.83 -7.39
CA THR A 90 8.37 7.56 -6.28
C THR A 90 8.33 6.73 -5.00
N SER A 91 8.12 7.42 -3.88
CA SER A 91 7.78 6.82 -2.58
C SER A 91 6.29 6.92 -2.25
N ILE A 92 5.43 7.20 -3.23
CA ILE A 92 3.99 7.35 -3.02
C ILE A 92 3.39 6.00 -2.60
N ASP A 93 2.77 5.98 -1.42
CA ASP A 93 1.98 4.86 -0.93
C ASP A 93 0.53 5.00 -1.44
N PHE A 94 0.23 4.38 -2.59
CA PHE A 94 -1.10 4.40 -3.18
C PHE A 94 -1.82 3.07 -2.99
N TYR A 95 -3.04 3.11 -2.45
CA TYR A 95 -3.82 1.92 -2.14
C TYR A 95 -5.33 2.17 -2.13
N LEU A 96 -6.08 1.06 -2.16
CA LEU A 96 -7.53 1.03 -2.00
C LEU A 96 -7.92 0.26 -0.73
N ILE A 97 -8.85 0.80 0.06
CA ILE A 97 -9.58 0.08 1.12
C ILE A 97 -11.09 0.14 0.86
N SER A 98 -11.85 -0.79 1.46
CA SER A 98 -13.31 -0.77 1.44
C SER A 98 -13.86 -0.74 2.87
N LEU A 99 -14.73 0.22 3.17
CA LEU A 99 -15.37 0.41 4.47
C LEU A 99 -16.87 0.69 4.32
N THR A 100 -17.66 0.46 5.37
CA THR A 100 -19.11 0.74 5.42
C THR A 100 -19.43 2.01 6.22
N MET A 101 -18.45 2.88 6.46
CA MET A 101 -18.58 3.98 7.42
C MET A 101 -17.74 5.21 7.06
N GLY A 102 -18.22 6.37 7.49
CA GLY A 102 -17.53 7.66 7.42
C GLY A 102 -18.07 8.56 6.31
N ASP A 103 -18.64 9.69 6.70
CA ASP A 103 -19.00 10.79 5.81
C ASP A 103 -17.75 11.50 5.24
N VAL A 104 -17.93 12.26 4.15
CA VAL A 104 -16.82 12.95 3.48
C VAL A 104 -16.10 13.92 4.44
N PRO A 105 -16.77 14.83 5.18
CA PRO A 105 -16.10 15.73 6.13
C PRO A 105 -15.23 15.01 7.18
N SER A 106 -15.75 13.98 7.83
CA SER A 106 -15.02 13.20 8.84
C SER A 106 -13.79 12.51 8.25
N ASN A 107 -13.89 11.96 7.04
CA ASN A 107 -12.76 11.34 6.35
C ASN A 107 -11.70 12.38 5.97
N VAL A 108 -12.11 13.54 5.44
CA VAL A 108 -11.21 14.64 5.06
C VAL A 108 -10.46 15.17 6.28
N ASN A 109 -11.15 15.43 7.39
CA ASN A 109 -10.51 15.90 8.61
C ASN A 109 -9.55 14.87 9.23
N ARG A 110 -9.86 13.57 9.09
CA ARG A 110 -8.91 12.52 9.46
C ARG A 110 -7.64 12.57 8.61
N TRP A 111 -7.75 12.74 7.29
CA TRP A 111 -6.60 12.85 6.40
C TRP A 111 -5.80 14.13 6.66
N ARG A 112 -6.46 15.27 6.90
CA ARG A 112 -5.81 16.52 7.33
C ARG A 112 -4.96 16.31 8.58
N GLY A 113 -5.49 15.62 9.59
CA GLY A 113 -4.74 15.26 10.80
C GLY A 113 -3.53 14.36 10.52
N GLN A 114 -3.59 13.45 9.53
CA GLN A 114 -2.46 12.58 9.16
C GLN A 114 -1.28 13.36 8.56
N VAL A 115 -1.53 14.51 7.93
CA VAL A 115 -0.49 15.38 7.37
C VAL A 115 -0.19 16.58 8.28
N GLY A 116 -0.76 16.64 9.47
CA GLY A 116 -0.49 17.71 10.45
C GLY A 116 -1.25 19.02 10.22
N LEU A 117 -2.32 19.01 9.43
CA LEU A 117 -3.19 20.17 9.23
C LEU A 117 -4.32 20.21 10.27
N PRO A 118 -4.79 21.40 10.67
CA PRO A 118 -5.97 21.53 11.50
C PRO A 118 -7.23 21.06 10.76
N PRO A 119 -8.29 20.63 11.46
CA PRO A 119 -9.55 20.31 10.82
C PRO A 119 -10.12 21.53 10.10
N ALA A 120 -10.76 21.30 8.96
CA ALA A 120 -11.54 22.28 8.20
C ALA A 120 -13.04 22.12 8.52
N SER A 121 -13.79 23.20 8.32
CA SER A 121 -15.25 23.21 8.37
C SER A 121 -15.85 22.42 7.20
N GLU A 122 -17.12 22.04 7.32
CA GLU A 122 -17.83 21.34 6.25
C GLU A 122 -17.91 22.18 4.97
N ASP A 123 -18.10 23.50 5.08
CA ASP A 123 -18.17 24.41 3.94
C ASP A 123 -16.83 24.53 3.20
N GLU A 124 -15.71 24.59 3.93
CA GLU A 124 -14.36 24.59 3.34
C GLU A 124 -14.10 23.27 2.61
N ILE A 125 -14.46 22.14 3.24
CA ILE A 125 -14.30 20.82 2.62
C ILE A 125 -15.17 20.70 1.37
N ALA A 126 -16.42 21.16 1.41
CA ALA A 126 -17.32 21.12 0.26
C ALA A 126 -16.82 21.99 -0.91
N ALA A 127 -16.10 23.07 -0.64
CA ALA A 127 -15.48 23.90 -1.66
C ALA A 127 -14.24 23.25 -2.31
N ASP A 128 -13.51 22.43 -1.56
CA ASP A 128 -12.27 21.77 -2.03
C ASP A 128 -12.52 20.41 -2.71
N VAL A 129 -13.62 19.73 -2.37
CA VAL A 129 -13.99 18.44 -2.96
C VAL A 129 -14.44 18.62 -4.41
N GLN A 130 -13.79 17.88 -5.31
CA GLN A 130 -14.19 17.75 -6.70
C GLN A 130 -15.01 16.47 -6.87
N VAL A 131 -16.06 16.52 -7.69
CA VAL A 131 -16.84 15.33 -8.03
C VAL A 131 -16.39 14.82 -9.40
N LEU A 132 -15.82 13.61 -9.42
CA LEU A 132 -15.49 12.85 -10.62
C LEU A 132 -16.53 11.74 -10.85
N GLN A 133 -16.36 10.96 -11.92
CA GLN A 133 -17.21 9.83 -12.26
C GLN A 133 -16.34 8.59 -12.52
N ALA A 134 -16.69 7.48 -11.89
CA ALA A 134 -16.17 6.16 -12.20
C ALA A 134 -17.35 5.29 -12.62
N ASP A 135 -17.49 5.10 -13.93
CA ASP A 135 -18.69 4.53 -14.54
C ASP A 135 -19.98 5.31 -14.22
N ASP A 136 -20.98 4.71 -13.57
CA ASP A 136 -22.21 5.37 -13.09
C ASP A 136 -22.13 5.79 -11.62
N HIS A 137 -20.95 5.70 -11.00
CA HIS A 137 -20.72 6.03 -9.60
C HIS A 137 -20.02 7.38 -9.41
N SER A 138 -20.55 8.18 -8.47
CA SER A 138 -19.95 9.43 -8.05
C SER A 138 -18.65 9.19 -7.27
N VAL A 139 -17.64 10.00 -7.53
CA VAL A 139 -16.35 9.94 -6.85
C VAL A 139 -16.04 11.30 -6.21
N ASN A 140 -15.97 11.37 -4.89
CA ASN A 140 -15.49 12.56 -4.20
C ASN A 140 -13.96 12.52 -4.18
N TYR A 141 -13.33 13.41 -4.95
CA TYR A 141 -11.89 13.56 -5.09
C TYR A 141 -11.40 14.79 -4.33
N ILE A 142 -10.30 14.65 -3.60
CA ILE A 142 -9.69 15.77 -2.87
C ILE A 142 -8.17 15.62 -2.81
N GLU A 143 -7.49 16.75 -2.89
CA GLU A 143 -6.04 16.86 -2.70
C GLU A 143 -5.78 17.68 -1.44
N ILE A 144 -4.97 17.14 -0.53
CA ILE A 144 -4.65 17.73 0.76
C ILE A 144 -3.13 17.84 0.84
N TYR A 145 -2.61 19.06 0.83
CA TYR A 145 -1.17 19.33 0.91
C TYR A 145 -0.83 20.12 2.17
N ASN A 146 0.11 19.63 2.96
CA ASN A 146 0.79 20.43 3.96
C ASN A 146 2.14 20.86 3.39
N ASP A 147 2.18 22.00 2.68
CA ASP A 147 3.41 22.51 2.06
C ASP A 147 4.51 22.79 3.12
N GLU A 148 4.14 23.23 4.32
CA GLU A 148 5.09 23.46 5.42
C GLU A 148 5.62 22.13 6.01
N GLY A 149 4.76 21.12 6.13
CA GLY A 149 5.09 19.80 6.64
C GLY A 149 5.69 18.83 5.61
N GLY A 150 5.72 19.23 4.32
CA GLY A 150 6.28 18.45 3.21
C GLY A 150 5.53 17.18 2.83
N THR A 151 4.38 16.88 3.45
CA THR A 151 3.59 15.66 3.18
C THR A 151 2.17 15.99 2.73
N GLY A 152 1.60 15.10 1.92
CA GLY A 152 0.25 15.26 1.39
C GLY A 152 -0.51 13.95 1.30
N ILE A 153 -1.80 14.10 0.97
CA ILE A 153 -2.71 13.01 0.66
C ILE A 153 -3.56 13.43 -0.54
N ILE A 154 -3.61 12.58 -1.57
CA ILE A 154 -4.68 12.62 -2.58
C ILE A 154 -5.64 11.47 -2.26
N ALA A 155 -6.93 11.75 -2.18
CA ALA A 155 -7.93 10.75 -1.82
C ALA A 155 -9.15 10.82 -2.73
N ALA A 156 -9.73 9.65 -2.98
CA ALA A 156 -10.98 9.52 -3.72
C ALA A 156 -11.92 8.54 -3.02
N ILE A 157 -13.18 8.95 -2.84
CA ILE A 157 -14.24 8.14 -2.24
C ILE A 157 -15.25 7.80 -3.33
N VAL A 158 -15.28 6.54 -3.74
CA VAL A 158 -16.28 6.02 -4.70
C VAL A 158 -17.53 5.61 -3.93
N ASP A 159 -18.69 6.12 -4.36
CA ASP A 159 -19.98 5.82 -3.77
C ASP A 159 -20.57 4.50 -4.29
N LEU A 160 -20.43 3.44 -3.48
CA LEU A 160 -20.95 2.10 -3.74
C LEU A 160 -21.91 1.64 -2.64
N ALA A 161 -22.67 2.59 -2.07
CA ALA A 161 -23.49 2.39 -0.88
C ALA A 161 -24.18 0.99 -0.85
N PRO A 162 -24.09 0.25 0.27
CA PRO A 162 -23.67 0.69 1.60
C PRO A 162 -22.16 0.54 1.88
N LYS A 163 -21.33 0.18 0.89
CA LYS A 163 -19.87 0.12 1.00
C LYS A 163 -19.25 1.28 0.23
N TYR A 164 -18.14 1.80 0.68
CA TYR A 164 -17.41 2.85 0.00
C TYR A 164 -15.99 2.38 -0.25
N TRP A 165 -15.45 2.79 -1.39
CA TRP A 165 -14.06 2.53 -1.75
C TRP A 165 -13.25 3.81 -1.58
N TYR A 166 -12.14 3.68 -0.88
CA TYR A 166 -11.24 4.80 -0.58
C TYR A 166 -9.91 4.53 -1.24
N PHE A 167 -9.68 5.19 -2.36
CA PHE A 167 -8.33 5.31 -2.92
C PHE A 167 -7.60 6.40 -2.12
N THR A 168 -6.38 6.12 -1.70
CA THR A 168 -5.57 7.06 -0.91
C THR A 168 -4.11 6.96 -1.34
N ALA A 169 -3.56 8.05 -1.86
CA ALA A 169 -2.16 8.22 -2.18
C ALA A 169 -1.52 9.11 -1.11
N LYS A 170 -0.44 8.64 -0.49
CA LYS A 170 0.32 9.39 0.53
C LYS A 170 1.77 9.53 0.08
N GLY A 171 2.36 10.69 0.28
CA GLY A 171 3.74 10.93 -0.14
C GLY A 171 4.19 12.33 0.19
N SER A 172 5.35 12.71 -0.36
CA SER A 172 5.78 14.09 -0.34
C SER A 172 4.82 14.95 -1.17
N VAL A 173 4.68 16.23 -0.81
CA VAL A 173 3.86 17.16 -1.60
C VAL A 173 4.38 17.29 -3.03
N GLU A 174 5.70 17.26 -3.21
CA GLU A 174 6.34 17.33 -4.52
C GLU A 174 5.94 16.15 -5.42
N GLU A 175 6.13 14.91 -4.94
CA GLU A 175 5.77 13.71 -5.71
C GLU A 175 4.27 13.65 -6.01
N LEU A 176 3.42 13.98 -5.02
CA LEU A 176 1.98 13.94 -5.22
C LEU A 176 1.52 14.98 -6.26
N LYS A 177 2.04 16.21 -6.21
CA LYS A 177 1.73 17.23 -7.23
C LYS A 177 2.22 16.80 -8.62
N ALA A 178 3.38 16.15 -8.70
CA ALA A 178 3.93 15.65 -9.97
C ALA A 178 3.08 14.52 -10.59
N HIS A 179 2.39 13.72 -9.78
CA HIS A 179 1.58 12.58 -10.23
C HIS A 179 0.06 12.76 -10.07
N ALA A 180 -0.41 13.94 -9.68
CA ALA A 180 -1.84 14.20 -9.46
C ALA A 180 -2.68 13.94 -10.72
N SER A 181 -2.17 14.31 -11.91
CA SER A 181 -2.84 14.05 -13.19
C SER A 181 -2.95 12.56 -13.51
N ASP A 182 -1.91 11.78 -13.17
CA ASP A 182 -1.87 10.33 -13.42
C ASP A 182 -2.85 9.61 -12.49
N ILE A 183 -2.85 10.00 -11.21
CA ILE A 183 -3.79 9.48 -10.20
C ILE A 183 -5.24 9.79 -10.61
N ARG A 184 -5.51 11.01 -11.06
CA ARG A 184 -6.84 11.39 -11.56
C ARG A 184 -7.24 10.57 -12.78
N SER A 185 -6.34 10.42 -13.76
CA SER A 185 -6.61 9.64 -14.97
C SER A 185 -6.87 8.17 -14.65
N PHE A 186 -6.12 7.59 -13.72
CA PHE A 186 -6.37 6.26 -13.19
C PHE A 186 -7.79 6.16 -12.59
N LEU A 187 -8.19 7.11 -11.74
CA LEU A 187 -9.52 7.11 -11.11
C LEU A 187 -10.66 7.25 -12.13
N ASP A 188 -10.50 8.09 -13.15
CA ASP A 188 -11.47 8.28 -14.23
C ASP A 188 -11.62 7.01 -15.10
N SER A 189 -10.60 6.15 -15.16
CA SER A 189 -10.62 4.89 -15.90
C SER A 189 -11.28 3.72 -15.16
N VAL A 190 -11.60 3.88 -13.88
CA VAL A 190 -12.15 2.80 -13.04
C VAL A 190 -13.52 2.35 -13.58
N LYS A 191 -13.64 1.04 -13.82
CA LYS A 191 -14.86 0.34 -14.24
C LYS A 191 -15.20 -0.74 -13.23
N ILE A 192 -16.34 -0.62 -12.59
CA ILE A 192 -16.74 -1.47 -11.47
C ILE A 192 -17.50 -2.69 -12.01
N ASN A 193 -17.16 -3.88 -11.49
CA ASN A 193 -17.69 -5.17 -11.94
C ASN A 193 -18.94 -5.62 -11.15
#